data_AF-A0A820FGV7-F1
#
_entry.id   AF-A0A820FGV7-F1
#
_cell.length_a   1.000
_cell.length_b   1.000
_cell.length_c   1.000
_cell.angle_alpha   90.00
_cell.angle_beta   90.00
_cell.angle_gamma   90.00
#
_symmetry.space_group_name_H-M   'P 1'
#
loop_
_entity.id
_entity.type
_entity.pdbx_description
1 polymer ?
#
loop_
_entity_poly.entity_id
_entity_poly.type
_entity_poly.pdbx_seq_one_letter_code
_entity_poly.pdbx_strand_id
1 'polypeptide(L)'
;YTESIKNFAVCLYILGGKQAYNFIRLNLFGSIPNLPMICDLINKSDMRLTEAEFRFESLQQFHSHFGFCSEDTTGVIRKAEYDVATNSFIGFATPIINGVPVPKYYQPHTFDDFKTIFNTNEVAPLLNVHVFQSVPTEDNAINIPKPFVLSAYGVNNKFSTMDILRRWIYIFESCLDKGVRVIGFST
;
A
#
# COMPACT_ATOMS: atom_id res chain seq x y z
N TYR A 1 -5.59 13.87 23.79
CA TYR A 1 -4.95 14.82 22.86
C TYR A 1 -5.95 15.27 21.82
N THR A 2 -5.92 16.55 21.44
CA THR A 2 -6.72 17.08 20.31
C THR A 2 -6.27 16.45 19.00
N GLU A 3 -7.12 16.50 17.97
CA GLU A 3 -6.80 15.92 16.67
C GLU A 3 -5.59 16.59 15.99
N SER A 4 -5.48 17.91 16.14
CA SER A 4 -4.30 18.66 15.68
C SER A 4 -2.99 18.15 16.28
N ILE A 5 -2.98 17.85 17.58
CA ILE A 5 -1.79 17.32 18.26
C ILE A 5 -1.47 15.90 17.79
N LYS A 6 -2.50 15.04 17.59
CA LYS A 6 -2.30 13.69 17.07
C LYS A 6 -1.70 13.73 15.65
N ASN A 7 -2.26 14.53 14.76
CA ASN A 7 -1.78 14.67 13.38
C ASN A 7 -0.35 15.21 13.34
N PHE A 8 -0.07 16.26 14.13
CA PHE A 8 1.28 16.78 14.26
C PHE A 8 2.26 15.70 14.75
N ALA A 9 1.88 14.94 15.77
CA ALA A 9 2.72 13.91 16.36
C ALA A 9 2.99 12.73 15.39
N VAL A 10 1.97 12.30 14.64
CA VAL A 10 2.12 11.28 13.60
C VAL A 10 3.05 11.77 12.48
N CYS A 11 2.84 13.00 11.99
CA CYS A 11 3.73 13.61 10.99
C CYS A 11 5.18 13.71 11.49
N LEU A 12 5.37 14.15 12.75
CA LEU A 12 6.69 14.24 13.37
C LEU A 12 7.36 12.87 13.49
N TYR A 13 6.59 11.83 13.84
CA TYR A 13 7.10 10.46 13.91
C TYR A 13 7.50 9.91 12.54
N ILE A 14 6.68 10.13 11.51
CA ILE A 14 6.92 9.64 10.15
C ILE A 14 8.11 10.35 9.51
N LEU A 15 8.17 11.68 9.60
CA LEU A 15 9.20 12.49 8.95
C LEU A 15 10.50 12.55 9.74
N GLY A 16 10.43 12.66 11.07
CA GLY A 16 11.60 12.76 11.95
C GLY A 16 12.12 11.42 12.45
N GLY A 17 11.32 10.35 12.34
CA GLY A 17 11.66 9.03 12.84
C GLY A 17 11.50 8.88 14.35
N LYS A 18 11.58 7.62 14.80
CA LYS A 18 11.36 7.22 16.21
C LYS A 18 12.27 7.94 17.20
N GLN A 19 13.53 8.18 16.84
CA GLN A 19 14.51 8.78 17.76
C GLN A 19 14.24 10.27 17.97
N ALA A 20 14.00 11.04 16.89
CA ALA A 20 13.64 12.46 17.00
C ALA A 20 12.31 12.63 17.76
N TYR A 21 11.32 11.78 17.46
CA TYR A 21 10.05 11.80 18.17
C TYR A 21 10.23 11.58 19.68
N ASN A 22 11.01 10.57 20.07
CA ASN A 22 11.29 10.28 21.47
C ASN A 22 12.04 11.42 22.16
N PHE A 23 13.04 12.00 21.49
CA PHE A 23 13.77 13.14 22.03
C PHE A 23 12.82 14.30 22.35
N ILE A 24 11.95 14.69 21.40
CA ILE A 24 10.99 15.77 21.61
C ILE A 24 10.00 15.40 22.71
N ARG A 25 9.48 14.17 22.73
CA ARG A 25 8.53 13.69 23.75
C ARG A 25 9.09 13.78 25.17
N LEU A 26 10.38 13.46 25.34
CA LEU A 26 11.04 13.50 26.64
C LEU A 26 11.30 14.94 27.10
N ASN A 27 11.56 15.86 26.18
CA ASN A 27 11.77 17.29 26.49
C ASN A 27 10.46 18.08 26.65
N LEU A 28 9.36 17.62 26.04
CA LEU A 28 8.03 18.21 26.13
C LEU A 28 7.06 17.24 26.82
N PHE A 29 7.34 16.95 28.09
CA PHE A 29 6.60 15.94 28.84
C PHE A 29 5.08 16.22 28.84
N GLY A 30 4.30 15.20 28.52
CA GLY A 30 2.83 15.28 28.46
C GLY A 30 2.26 16.04 27.26
N SER A 31 3.08 16.74 26.48
CA SER A 31 2.61 17.60 25.38
C SER A 31 2.25 16.85 24.11
N ILE A 32 2.88 15.68 23.87
CA ILE A 32 2.61 14.83 22.71
C ILE A 32 2.35 13.37 23.12
N PRO A 33 1.62 12.59 22.30
CA PRO A 33 1.28 11.20 22.60
C PRO A 33 2.48 10.29 22.88
N ASN A 34 2.26 9.22 23.64
CA ASN A 34 3.26 8.17 23.81
C ASN A 34 3.38 7.29 22.55
N LEU A 35 4.48 6.53 22.45
CA LEU A 35 4.74 5.68 21.29
C LEU A 35 3.64 4.65 21.00
N PRO A 36 3.11 3.89 21.98
CA PRO A 36 1.99 2.97 21.72
C PRO A 36 0.79 3.66 21.08
N MET A 37 0.44 4.86 21.54
CA MET A 37 -0.66 5.63 20.97
C MET A 37 -0.36 6.07 19.53
N ILE A 38 0.88 6.44 19.21
CA ILE A 38 1.27 6.76 17.82
C ILE A 38 1.18 5.53 16.92
N CYS A 39 1.68 4.37 17.37
CA CYS A 39 1.56 3.13 16.61
C CYS A 39 0.08 2.77 16.38
N ASP A 40 -0.77 2.90 17.41
CA ASP A 40 -2.22 2.67 17.29
C ASP A 40 -2.88 3.65 16.30
N LEU A 41 -2.52 4.94 16.33
CA LEU A 41 -3.02 5.93 15.38
C LEU A 41 -2.61 5.63 13.94
N ILE A 42 -1.37 5.21 13.71
CA ILE A 42 -0.89 4.80 12.39
C ILE A 42 -1.64 3.54 11.92
N ASN A 43 -1.77 2.54 12.80
CA ASN A 43 -2.44 1.27 12.48
C ASN A 43 -3.94 1.44 12.19
N LYS A 44 -4.60 2.41 12.82
CA LYS A 44 -6.01 2.76 12.60
C LYS A 44 -6.23 3.72 11.44
N SER A 45 -5.17 4.27 10.85
CA SER A 45 -5.30 5.16 9.72
C SER A 45 -5.70 4.38 8.47
N ASP A 46 -6.55 4.97 7.64
CA ASP A 46 -6.93 4.45 6.31
C ASP A 46 -5.74 4.46 5.32
N MET A 47 -4.53 4.76 5.79
CA MET A 47 -3.31 4.82 4.99
C MET A 47 -2.56 3.48 4.95
N ARG A 48 -2.93 2.51 5.80
CA ARG A 48 -2.29 1.19 5.78
C ARG A 48 -2.57 0.50 4.44
N LEU A 49 -1.50 0.07 3.78
CA LEU A 49 -1.59 -0.76 2.59
C LEU A 49 -1.77 -2.23 2.99
N THR A 50 -2.73 -2.90 2.35
CA THR A 50 -2.90 -4.35 2.45
C THR A 50 -2.30 -4.99 1.20
N GLU A 51 -1.51 -6.04 1.38
CA GLU A 51 -0.83 -6.73 0.28
C GLU A 51 -1.84 -7.19 -0.79
N ALA A 52 -1.53 -6.89 -2.05
CA ALA A 52 -2.32 -7.24 -3.24
C ALA A 52 -3.73 -6.62 -3.32
N GLU A 53 -4.09 -5.73 -2.40
CA GLU A 53 -5.33 -4.98 -2.48
C GLU A 53 -5.16 -3.74 -3.37
N PHE A 54 -6.12 -3.50 -4.27
CA PHE A 54 -6.18 -2.28 -5.08
C PHE A 54 -7.14 -1.27 -4.45
N ARG A 55 -6.65 -0.06 -4.18
CA ARG A 55 -7.38 1.00 -3.47
C ARG A 55 -8.10 1.97 -4.41
N PHE A 56 -8.91 1.46 -5.34
CA PHE A 56 -9.61 2.30 -6.33
C PHE A 56 -10.57 3.31 -5.70
N GLU A 57 -11.21 2.98 -4.56
CA GLU A 57 -12.11 3.91 -3.86
C GLU A 57 -11.39 5.19 -3.41
N SER A 58 -10.11 5.06 -3.03
CA SER A 58 -9.30 6.20 -2.61
C SER A 58 -9.00 7.17 -3.76
N LEU A 59 -9.26 6.80 -5.03
CA LEU A 59 -9.03 7.69 -6.16
C LEU A 59 -10.07 8.82 -6.26
N GLN A 60 -11.23 8.69 -5.61
CA GLN A 60 -12.25 9.74 -5.58
C GLN A 60 -11.77 11.04 -4.90
N GLN A 61 -10.68 10.97 -4.13
CA GLN A 61 -10.07 12.15 -3.51
C GLN A 61 -9.37 13.06 -4.54
N PHE A 62 -9.10 12.57 -5.76
CA PHE A 62 -8.46 13.35 -6.81
C PHE A 62 -9.49 14.15 -7.59
N HIS A 63 -9.27 15.46 -7.68
CA HIS A 63 -10.16 16.38 -8.41
C HIS A 63 -10.09 16.19 -9.92
N SER A 64 -8.93 15.79 -10.46
CA SER A 64 -8.85 15.46 -11.88
C SER A 64 -9.28 14.02 -12.08
N HIS A 65 -10.40 13.85 -12.78
CA HIS A 65 -10.92 12.55 -13.21
C HIS A 65 -10.00 11.87 -14.25
N PHE A 66 -8.72 12.27 -14.35
CA PHE A 66 -7.75 11.81 -15.32
C PHE A 66 -6.41 11.53 -14.63
N GLY A 67 -5.77 10.41 -14.98
CA GLY A 67 -4.46 10.06 -14.42
C GLY A 67 -3.67 9.06 -15.24
N PHE A 68 -2.39 8.94 -14.89
CA PHE A 68 -1.49 7.91 -15.37
C PHE A 68 -1.33 6.82 -14.31
N CYS A 69 -1.21 5.57 -14.76
CA CYS A 69 -0.85 4.45 -13.89
C CYS A 69 0.58 4.00 -14.22
N SER A 70 1.40 3.86 -13.20
CA SER A 70 2.77 3.36 -13.31
C SER A 70 2.92 2.07 -12.54
N GLU A 71 3.60 1.09 -13.13
CA GLU A 71 3.98 -0.17 -12.49
C GLU A 71 5.50 -0.21 -12.41
N ASP A 72 6.08 -0.52 -11.25
CA ASP A 72 7.52 -0.76 -11.11
C ASP A 72 7.77 -1.89 -10.10
N THR A 73 8.87 -2.61 -10.29
CA THR A 73 9.26 -3.74 -9.45
C THR A 73 10.63 -3.51 -8.83
N THR A 74 10.67 -3.52 -7.50
CA THR A 74 11.90 -3.26 -6.73
C THR A 74 12.30 -4.45 -5.85
N GLY A 75 13.60 -4.59 -5.59
CA GLY A 75 14.13 -5.63 -4.72
C GLY A 75 13.83 -5.36 -3.24
N VAL A 76 13.44 -6.40 -2.50
CA VAL A 76 13.14 -6.29 -1.07
C VAL A 76 13.88 -7.32 -0.23
N ILE A 77 14.03 -7.01 1.07
CA ILE A 77 14.52 -7.98 2.04
C ILE A 77 13.46 -9.07 2.19
N ARG A 78 13.85 -10.31 1.87
CA ARG A 78 12.97 -11.47 1.92
C ARG A 78 12.54 -11.73 3.36
N LYS A 79 11.27 -11.45 3.65
CA LYS A 79 10.68 -11.73 4.95
C LYS A 79 9.21 -12.05 4.77
N ALA A 80 8.78 -13.18 5.33
CA ALA A 80 7.37 -13.49 5.51
C ALA A 80 6.97 -13.13 6.94
N GLU A 81 5.81 -12.48 7.09
CA GLU A 81 5.24 -12.14 8.39
C GLU A 81 3.79 -12.57 8.44
N TYR A 82 3.30 -12.84 9.65
CA TYR A 82 1.89 -13.13 9.88
C TYR A 82 1.17 -11.84 10.29
N ASP A 83 0.18 -11.43 9.50
CA ASP A 83 -0.68 -10.30 9.83
C ASP A 83 -1.91 -10.77 10.61
N VAL A 84 -1.91 -10.47 11.90
CA VAL A 84 -2.99 -10.83 12.82
C VAL A 84 -4.32 -10.16 12.42
N ALA A 85 -4.27 -8.97 11.83
CA ALA A 85 -5.49 -8.21 11.50
C ALA A 85 -6.29 -8.86 10.36
N THR A 86 -5.60 -9.47 9.39
CA THR A 86 -6.21 -10.10 8.21
C THR A 86 -6.20 -11.63 8.29
N ASN A 87 -5.65 -12.20 9.37
CA ASN A 87 -5.44 -13.64 9.55
C ASN A 87 -4.72 -14.26 8.34
N SER A 88 -3.70 -13.58 7.81
CA SER A 88 -3.00 -14.00 6.60
C SER A 88 -1.51 -13.79 6.70
N PHE A 89 -0.72 -14.59 5.98
CA PHE A 89 0.69 -14.27 5.76
C PHE A 89 0.86 -13.19 4.70
N ILE A 90 1.87 -12.34 4.91
CA ILE A 90 2.34 -11.33 3.97
C ILE A 90 3.81 -11.58 3.62
N GLY A 91 4.24 -11.13 2.43
CA GLY A 91 5.63 -11.18 1.99
C GLY A 91 6.04 -12.49 1.27
N PHE A 92 5.09 -13.38 1.01
CA PHE A 92 5.27 -14.46 0.03
C PHE A 92 5.02 -13.95 -1.40
N ALA A 93 5.53 -14.66 -2.39
CA ALA A 93 5.20 -14.37 -3.79
C ALA A 93 3.69 -14.55 -4.00
N THR A 94 2.97 -13.45 -4.21
CA THR A 94 1.52 -13.46 -4.29
C THR A 94 1.07 -14.17 -5.57
N PRO A 95 0.12 -15.11 -5.50
CA PRO A 95 -0.46 -15.73 -6.68
C PRO A 95 -1.19 -14.70 -7.54
N ILE A 96 -0.96 -14.78 -8.85
CA ILE A 96 -1.58 -13.92 -9.85
C ILE A 96 -2.52 -14.77 -10.69
N ILE A 97 -3.80 -14.41 -10.73
CA ILE A 97 -4.83 -15.08 -11.52
C ILE A 97 -5.32 -14.09 -12.58
N ASN A 98 -5.14 -14.44 -13.86
CA ASN A 98 -5.47 -13.56 -14.99
C ASN A 98 -4.85 -12.16 -14.86
N GLY A 99 -3.58 -12.08 -14.49
CA GLY A 99 -2.90 -10.79 -14.30
C GLY A 99 -3.16 -10.09 -12.97
N VAL A 100 -4.21 -10.44 -12.25
CA VAL A 100 -4.59 -9.76 -11.00
C VAL A 100 -4.04 -10.54 -9.79
N PRO A 101 -3.31 -9.89 -8.86
CA PRO A 101 -2.85 -10.53 -7.64
C PRO A 101 -4.04 -10.83 -6.71
N VAL A 102 -4.00 -11.97 -6.03
CA VAL A 102 -5.10 -12.38 -5.13
C VAL A 102 -4.83 -11.87 -3.71
N PRO A 103 -5.63 -10.93 -3.19
CA PRO A 103 -5.45 -10.42 -1.83
C PRO A 103 -5.74 -11.51 -0.80
N LYS A 104 -4.99 -11.51 0.30
CA LYS A 104 -5.18 -12.42 1.44
C LYS A 104 -5.21 -13.91 1.03
N TYR A 105 -4.44 -14.29 0.01
CA TYR A 105 -4.40 -15.68 -0.47
C TYR A 105 -3.92 -16.66 0.60
N TYR A 106 -2.92 -16.27 1.39
CA TYR A 106 -2.29 -17.12 2.40
C TYR A 106 -2.98 -17.04 3.76
N GLN A 107 -4.26 -17.41 3.81
CA GLN A 107 -5.06 -17.48 5.05
C GLN A 107 -5.08 -18.92 5.61
N PRO A 108 -4.41 -19.18 6.74
CA PRO A 108 -4.52 -20.48 7.40
C PRO A 108 -5.85 -20.61 8.16
N HIS A 109 -6.49 -21.78 8.04
CA HIS A 109 -7.67 -22.15 8.85
C HIS A 109 -7.29 -23.13 9.97
N THR A 110 -6.20 -23.88 9.77
CA THR A 110 -5.65 -24.83 10.73
C THR A 110 -4.16 -24.60 10.96
N PHE A 111 -3.62 -25.20 12.01
CA PHE A 111 -2.18 -25.18 12.27
C PHE A 111 -1.38 -25.90 11.16
N ASP A 112 -1.96 -26.94 10.56
CA ASP A 112 -1.32 -27.64 9.45
C ASP A 112 -1.30 -26.79 8.17
N ASP A 113 -2.33 -25.98 7.92
CA ASP A 113 -2.31 -24.98 6.84
C ASP A 113 -1.21 -23.95 7.08
N PHE A 114 -1.10 -23.46 8.32
CA PHE A 114 -0.06 -22.51 8.71
C PHE A 114 1.33 -23.06 8.41
N LYS A 115 1.59 -24.29 8.84
CA LYS A 115 2.87 -24.98 8.61
C LYS A 115 3.11 -25.24 7.13
N THR A 116 2.09 -25.66 6.40
CA THR A 116 2.18 -25.91 4.95
C THR A 116 2.50 -24.63 4.20
N ILE A 117 1.76 -23.55 4.44
CA ILE A 117 1.96 -22.26 3.79
C ILE A 117 3.39 -21.78 4.03
N PHE A 118 3.84 -21.78 5.29
CA PHE A 118 5.15 -21.24 5.64
C PHE A 118 6.32 -22.03 5.02
N ASN A 119 6.21 -23.36 4.94
CA ASN A 119 7.32 -24.20 4.48
C ASN A 119 7.36 -24.41 2.96
N THR A 120 6.25 -24.21 2.25
CA THR A 120 6.16 -24.54 0.81
C THR A 120 6.22 -23.32 -0.10
N ASN A 121 5.88 -22.13 0.40
CA ASN A 121 5.80 -20.93 -0.43
C ASN A 121 7.12 -20.17 -0.46
N GLU A 122 7.41 -19.61 -1.63
CA GLU A 122 8.58 -18.78 -1.87
C GLU A 122 8.36 -17.39 -1.27
N VAL A 123 9.27 -16.95 -0.40
CA VAL A 123 9.30 -15.57 0.10
C VAL A 123 9.65 -14.64 -1.06
N ALA A 124 8.86 -13.59 -1.25
CA ALA A 124 8.98 -12.72 -2.41
C ALA A 124 10.35 -12.02 -2.45
N PRO A 125 11.14 -12.19 -3.53
CA PRO A 125 12.39 -11.44 -3.73
C PRO A 125 12.15 -9.99 -4.17
N LEU A 126 10.97 -9.70 -4.73
CA LEU A 126 10.64 -8.43 -5.34
C LEU A 126 9.27 -7.94 -4.84
N LEU A 127 9.10 -6.62 -4.80
CA LEU A 127 7.84 -5.95 -4.54
C LEU A 127 7.41 -5.24 -5.81
N ASN A 128 6.25 -5.61 -6.36
CA ASN A 128 5.63 -4.88 -7.45
C ASN A 128 4.73 -3.80 -6.87
N VAL A 129 4.83 -2.57 -7.38
CA VAL A 129 4.13 -1.39 -6.89
C VAL A 129 3.40 -0.72 -8.04
N HIS A 130 2.11 -0.44 -7.82
CA HIS A 130 1.24 0.28 -8.74
C HIS A 130 1.00 1.67 -8.17
N VAL A 131 1.30 2.70 -8.95
CA VAL A 131 1.14 4.11 -8.57
C VAL A 131 0.19 4.79 -9.54
N PHE A 132 -0.76 5.54 -8.99
CA PHE A 132 -1.63 6.43 -9.75
C PHE A 132 -1.15 7.87 -9.58
N GLN A 133 -1.00 8.59 -10.69
CA GLN A 133 -0.65 10.00 -10.72
C GLN A 133 -1.74 10.78 -11.45
N SER A 134 -2.47 11.60 -10.70
CA SER A 134 -3.49 12.50 -11.26
C SER A 134 -2.84 13.60 -12.11
N VAL A 135 -3.49 13.96 -13.22
CA VAL A 135 -3.02 15.01 -14.14
C VAL A 135 -3.34 16.39 -13.54
N PRO A 136 -2.41 17.36 -13.56
CA PRO A 136 -2.71 18.72 -13.13
C PRO A 136 -3.84 19.33 -13.98
N THR A 137 -4.81 19.96 -13.33
CA THR A 137 -5.81 20.83 -13.98
C THR A 137 -5.49 22.29 -13.68
N GLU A 138 -6.07 23.23 -14.44
CA GLU A 138 -5.88 24.67 -14.21
C GLU A 138 -6.20 25.07 -12.75
N ASP A 139 -7.25 24.46 -12.17
CA ASP A 139 -7.66 24.66 -10.77
C ASP A 139 -6.66 24.13 -9.73
N ASN A 140 -5.78 23.19 -10.11
CA ASN A 140 -4.79 22.55 -9.24
C ASN A 140 -3.34 22.83 -9.65
N ALA A 141 -3.09 23.82 -10.51
CA ALA A 141 -1.74 24.15 -10.96
C ALA A 141 -0.76 24.49 -9.81
N ILE A 142 -1.29 24.93 -8.66
CA ILE A 142 -0.52 25.25 -7.44
C ILE A 142 -0.34 24.02 -6.54
N ASN A 143 -1.25 23.04 -6.61
CA ASN A 143 -1.22 21.80 -5.84
C ASN A 143 -1.04 20.60 -6.77
N ILE A 144 0.21 20.33 -7.15
CA ILE A 144 0.56 19.15 -7.94
C ILE A 144 0.00 17.91 -7.21
N PRO A 145 -0.86 17.11 -7.87
CA PRO A 145 -1.43 15.91 -7.26
C PRO A 145 -0.30 15.00 -6.78
N LYS A 146 -0.35 14.53 -5.55
CA LYS A 146 0.67 13.62 -5.03
C LYS A 146 0.47 12.22 -5.63
N PRO A 147 1.54 11.52 -6.01
CA PRO A 147 1.44 10.14 -6.43
C PRO A 147 0.76 9.30 -5.33
N PHE A 148 -0.10 8.39 -5.75
CA PHE A 148 -0.85 7.54 -4.84
C PHE A 148 -0.52 6.08 -5.10
N VAL A 149 -0.07 5.37 -4.08
CA VAL A 149 0.17 3.93 -4.18
C VAL A 149 -1.18 3.23 -4.22
N LEU A 150 -1.51 2.69 -5.39
CA LEU A 150 -2.77 2.02 -5.67
C LEU A 150 -2.77 0.58 -5.14
N SER A 151 -1.67 -0.13 -5.32
CA SER A 151 -1.47 -1.49 -4.81
C SER A 151 0.02 -1.81 -4.70
N ALA A 152 0.37 -2.74 -3.80
CA ALA A 152 1.70 -3.30 -3.71
C ALA A 152 1.63 -4.76 -3.29
N TYR A 153 2.47 -5.62 -3.88
CA TYR A 153 2.49 -7.05 -3.58
C TYR A 153 3.81 -7.74 -3.93
N GLY A 154 4.16 -8.77 -3.16
CA GLY A 154 5.33 -9.58 -3.40
C GLY A 154 5.23 -10.39 -4.70
N VAL A 155 6.30 -10.41 -5.50
CA VAL A 155 6.41 -11.20 -6.73
C VAL A 155 7.77 -11.88 -6.87
N ASN A 156 7.82 -12.93 -7.69
CA ASN A 156 9.06 -13.64 -8.07
C ASN A 156 9.40 -13.50 -9.56
N ASN A 157 8.77 -12.54 -10.25
CA ASN A 157 8.94 -12.24 -11.69
C ASN A 157 8.65 -13.43 -12.63
N LYS A 158 7.83 -14.40 -12.21
CA LYS A 158 7.42 -15.55 -13.04
C LYS A 158 6.13 -15.32 -13.86
N PHE A 159 5.55 -14.12 -13.79
CA PHE A 159 4.33 -13.80 -14.55
C PHE A 159 4.64 -13.46 -16.01
N SER A 160 3.67 -13.70 -16.89
CA SER A 160 3.82 -13.49 -18.33
C SER A 160 3.47 -12.06 -18.76
N THR A 161 3.85 -11.68 -19.98
CA THR A 161 3.38 -10.43 -20.61
C THR A 161 1.84 -10.36 -20.69
N MET A 162 1.17 -11.50 -20.87
CA MET A 162 -0.29 -11.56 -20.88
C MET A 162 -0.89 -11.24 -19.52
N ASP A 163 -0.21 -11.61 -18.43
CA ASP A 163 -0.63 -11.24 -17.08
C ASP A 163 -0.51 -9.73 -16.86
N ILE A 164 0.54 -9.08 -17.38
CA ILE A 164 0.68 -7.62 -17.33
C ILE A 164 -0.47 -6.94 -18.07
N LEU A 165 -0.75 -7.34 -19.31
CA LEU A 165 -1.83 -6.76 -20.12
C LEU A 165 -3.20 -6.91 -19.46
N ARG A 166 -3.52 -8.10 -18.93
CA ARG A 166 -4.79 -8.34 -18.23
C ARG A 166 -4.92 -7.49 -16.97
N ARG A 167 -3.83 -7.30 -16.25
CA ARG A 167 -3.79 -6.41 -15.08
C ARG A 167 -4.06 -4.96 -15.44
N TRP A 168 -3.48 -4.48 -16.54
CA TRP A 168 -3.73 -3.12 -17.01
C TRP A 168 -5.18 -2.91 -17.43
N ILE A 169 -5.77 -3.89 -18.13
CA ILE A 169 -7.20 -3.87 -18.45
C ILE A 169 -8.03 -3.82 -17.16
N TYR A 170 -7.72 -4.66 -16.18
CA TYR A 170 -8.40 -4.66 -14.88
C TYR A 170 -8.30 -3.30 -14.16
N ILE A 171 -7.10 -2.70 -14.12
CA ILE A 171 -6.89 -1.37 -13.53
C ILE A 171 -7.67 -0.30 -14.30
N PHE A 172 -7.64 -0.35 -15.64
CA PHE A 172 -8.34 0.59 -16.49
C PHE A 172 -9.86 0.55 -16.26
N GLU A 173 -10.45 -0.64 -16.31
CA GLU A 173 -11.89 -0.85 -16.09
C GLU A 173 -12.30 -0.44 -14.67
N SER A 174 -11.54 -0.86 -13.67
CA SER A 174 -11.82 -0.53 -12.26
C SER A 174 -11.74 0.98 -12.00
N CYS A 175 -10.79 1.70 -12.62
CA CYS A 175 -10.74 3.15 -12.55
C CYS A 175 -11.95 3.79 -13.24
N LEU A 176 -12.32 3.29 -14.43
CA LEU A 176 -13.44 3.81 -15.20
C LEU A 176 -14.77 3.68 -14.43
N ASP A 177 -14.99 2.55 -13.75
CA ASP A 177 -16.14 2.31 -12.88
C ASP A 177 -16.23 3.31 -11.71
N LYS A 178 -15.09 3.89 -11.31
CA LYS A 178 -14.98 4.95 -10.29
C LYS A 178 -15.01 6.36 -10.87
N GLY A 179 -15.28 6.51 -12.17
CA GLY A 179 -15.31 7.79 -12.85
C GLY A 179 -13.92 8.41 -13.05
N VAL A 180 -12.86 7.59 -13.04
CA VAL A 180 -11.47 8.00 -13.26
C VAL A 180 -11.00 7.44 -14.61
N ARG A 181 -10.55 8.32 -15.50
CA ARG A 181 -10.01 7.94 -16.81
C ARG A 181 -8.49 7.81 -16.77
N VAL A 182 -8.00 6.59 -16.97
CA VAL A 182 -6.57 6.35 -17.16
C VAL A 182 -6.19 6.74 -18.59
N ILE A 183 -5.24 7.68 -18.74
CA ILE A 183 -4.79 8.18 -20.04
C ILE A 183 -3.51 7.51 -20.54
N GLY A 184 -2.83 6.74 -19.69
CA GLY A 184 -1.67 5.96 -20.08
C GLY A 184 -1.16 5.08 -18.95
N PHE A 185 -0.39 4.07 -19.36
CA PHE A 185 0.38 3.20 -18.48
C PHE A 185 1.87 3.39 -18.71
N SER A 186 2.68 3.25 -17.67
CA SER A 186 4.14 3.20 -17.75
C SER A 186 4.69 2.03 -16.94
N THR A 187 5.77 1.42 -17.42
CA THR A 187 6.60 0.43 -16.72
C THR A 187 8.03 0.90 -16.61
#